data_AF-A0A838UZH1-F1
#
_entry.id   AF-A0A838UZH1-F1
#
_cell.length_a   1.000
_cell.length_b   1.000
_cell.length_c   1.000
_cell.angle_alpha   90.00
_cell.angle_beta   90.00
_cell.angle_gamma   90.00
#
_symmetry.space_group_name_H-M   'P 1'
#
loop_
_entity.id
_entity.type
_entity.pdbx_description
1 polymer ?
#
loop_
_entity_poly.entity_id
_entity_poly.type
_entity_poly.pdbx_seq_one_letter_code
_entity_poly.pdbx_strand_id
1 'polypeptide(L)' 'MATTGMRRVAAVDLGSNTVHLVVVDLVGERAFTVVSRQVELVQLGVDVTTTGAIGPERALLAEKTLANMA' A
#
# COMPACT_ATOMS: atom_id res chain seq x y z
N MET A 1 -6.03 -18.98 29.15
CA MET A 1 -6.20 -18.81 27.69
C MET A 1 -5.95 -17.35 27.39
N ALA A 2 -4.87 -17.02 26.66
CA ALA A 2 -4.63 -15.64 26.27
C ALA A 2 -5.80 -15.17 25.41
N THR A 3 -6.39 -14.03 25.75
CA THR A 3 -7.33 -13.35 24.88
C THR A 3 -6.60 -13.07 23.58
N THR A 4 -6.90 -13.82 22.52
CA THR A 4 -6.34 -13.59 21.18
C THR A 4 -6.90 -12.28 20.68
N GLY A 5 -6.28 -11.18 21.12
CA GLY A 5 -6.72 -9.83 20.80
C GLY A 5 -6.73 -9.68 19.29
N MET A 6 -7.87 -9.23 18.76
CA MET A 6 -7.98 -8.88 17.35
C MET A 6 -6.88 -7.87 17.01
N ARG A 7 -5.95 -8.28 16.15
CA ARG A 7 -4.79 -7.47 15.79
C ARG A 7 -5.01 -6.91 14.40
N ARG A 8 -5.10 -5.58 14.29
CA ARG A 8 -5.16 -4.89 13.00
C ARG A 8 -3.76 -4.72 12.42
N VAL A 9 -3.60 -5.06 11.15
CA VAL A 9 -2.35 -4.83 10.40
C VAL A 9 -2.68 -4.17 9.06
N ALA A 10 -1.74 -3.36 8.58
CA ALA A 10 -1.80 -2.73 7.26
C ALA A 10 -0.59 -3.17 6.43
N ALA A 11 -0.80 -3.35 5.13
CA ALA A 11 0.24 -3.60 4.15
C ALA A 11 0.09 -2.58 3.01
N VAL A 12 1.21 -1.96 2.66
CA VAL A 12 1.31 -1.06 1.51
C VAL A 12 2.25 -1.68 0.50
N ASP A 13 1.82 -1.77 -0.75
CA ASP A 13 2.61 -2.21 -1.89
C ASP A 13 2.75 -1.06 -2.89
N LEU A 14 3.99 -0.72 -3.25
CA LEU A 14 4.34 0.39 -4.13
C LEU A 14 4.94 -0.16 -5.42
N GLY A 15 4.08 -0.33 -6.43
CA GLY A 15 4.48 -0.83 -7.74
C GLY A 15 4.82 0.29 -8.72
N SER A 16 5.31 -0.10 -9.90
CA SER A 16 5.62 0.84 -10.99
C SER A 16 4.38 1.57 -11.53
N ASN A 17 3.19 0.97 -11.42
CA ASN A 17 1.94 1.53 -11.94
C ASN A 17 1.04 2.06 -10.82
N THR A 18 0.84 1.26 -9.79
CA THR A 18 -0.17 1.49 -8.74
C THR A 18 0.41 1.36 -7.34
N VAL A 19 -0.20 2.06 -6.39
CA VAL A 19 -0.01 1.87 -4.95
C VAL A 19 -1.23 1.14 -4.41
N HIS A 20 -1.00 0.11 -3.61
CA HIS A 20 -2.06 -0.65 -2.95
C HIS A 20 -1.96 -0.49 -1.44
N LEU A 21 -3.08 -0.26 -0.77
CA LEU A 21 -3.23 -0.41 0.68
C LEU A 21 -4.21 -1.55 0.95
N VAL A 22 -3.86 -2.43 1.88
CA VAL A 22 -4.79 -3.38 2.51
C VAL A 22 -4.67 -3.26 4.01
N VAL A 23 -5.80 -3.08 4.69
CA VAL A 23 -5.91 -3.16 6.15
C VAL A 23 -6.75 -4.39 6.49
N VAL A 24 -6.24 -5.25 7.37
CA VAL A 24 -6.94 -6.46 7.82
C VAL A 24 -6.95 -6.59 9.33
N ASP A 25 -8.03 -7.16 9.85
CA ASP A 25 -8.09 -7.67 11.21
C ASP A 25 -7.70 -9.14 11.22
N LEU A 26 -6.67 -9.50 11.98
CA LEU A 26 -6.25 -10.88 12.17
C LEU A 26 -7.16 -11.55 13.22
N VAL A 27 -7.67 -12.72 12.86
CA VAL A 27 -8.53 -13.57 13.71
C VAL A 27 -7.80 -14.89 13.96
N GLY A 28 -7.14 -15.01 15.12
CA GLY A 28 -6.24 -16.13 15.38
C GLY A 28 -5.00 -16.10 14.48
N GLU A 29 -4.39 -17.27 14.24
CA GLU A 29 -3.11 -17.36 13.51
C GLU A 29 -3.23 -17.45 11.98
N ARG A 30 -4.39 -17.88 11.47
CA ARG A 30 -4.56 -18.28 10.07
C ARG A 30 -5.78 -17.69 9.37
N ALA A 31 -6.50 -16.79 10.03
CA ALA A 31 -7.64 -16.11 9.43
C ALA A 31 -7.50 -14.59 9.58
N PHE A 32 -8.09 -13.87 8.63
CA PHE A 32 -8.18 -12.42 8.66
C PHE A 32 -9.44 -11.95 7.95
N THR A 33 -9.86 -10.72 8.22
CA THR A 33 -10.94 -10.04 7.50
C THR A 33 -10.43 -8.71 6.97
N VAL A 34 -10.76 -8.39 5.71
CA VAL A 34 -10.38 -7.11 5.09
C VAL A 34 -11.26 -6.00 5.64
N VAL A 35 -10.62 -4.95 6.15
CA VAL A 35 -11.25 -3.75 6.72
C VAL A 35 -11.28 -2.63 5.68
N SER A 36 -10.16 -2.42 4.99
CA SER A 36 -10.01 -1.40 3.95
C SER A 36 -9.12 -1.95 2.84
N ARG A 37 -9.44 -1.57 1.60
CA ARG A 37 -8.60 -1.80 0.44
C ARG A 37 -8.66 -0.57 -0.45
N GLN A 38 -7.50 -0.01 -0.76
CA GLN A 38 -7.37 1.12 -1.67
C GLN A 38 -6.36 0.80 -2.78
N VAL A 39 -6.59 1.36 -3.96
CA VAL A 39 -5.68 1.24 -5.09
C VAL A 39 -5.63 2.59 -5.79
N GLU A 40 -4.43 3.15 -5.92
CA GLU A 40 -4.23 4.46 -6.54
C GLU A 40 -3.25 4.36 -7.71
N LEU A 41 -3.57 5.05 -8.80
CA LEU A 41 -2.74 5.11 -10.00
C LEU A 41 -1.73 6.25 -9.86
N VAL A 42 -0.45 5.91 -9.71
CA VAL A 42 0.63 6.89 -9.54
C VAL A 42 1.59 6.87 -10.73
N GLN A 43 1.76 5.72 -11.37
CA GLN A 43 2.70 5.48 -12.48
C GLN A 43 4.14 5.86 -12.11
N LEU A 44 4.60 5.42 -10.94
CA LEU A 44 5.94 5.70 -10.41
C LEU A 44 7.06 5.37 -11.42
N GLY A 45 6.87 4.30 -12.19
CA GLY A 45 7.84 3.79 -13.15
C GLY A 45 7.75 4.38 -14.56
N VAL A 46 6.91 5.38 -14.82
CA VAL A 46 6.64 5.86 -16.20
C VAL A 46 7.92 6.31 -16.94
N ASP A 47 8.86 6.93 -16.22
CA ASP A 47 10.11 7.43 -16.79
C ASP A 47 11.24 6.40 -16.72
N VAL A 48 11.09 5.33 -15.92
CA VAL A 48 12.18 4.41 -15.58
C VAL A 48 12.69 3.67 -16.82
N THR A 49 11.79 3.25 -17.72
CA THR A 49 12.17 2.54 -18.95
C THR A 49 13.11 3.35 -19.84
N THR A 50 12.92 4.67 -19.90
CA THR A 50 13.69 5.56 -20.78
C THR A 50 14.89 6.18 -20.06
N THR A 51 14.75 6.51 -18.79
CA THR A 51 15.75 7.29 -18.03
C THR A 51 16.58 6.43 -17.05
N GLY A 52 16.10 5.22 -16.73
CA GLY A 52 16.67 4.40 -15.67
C GLY A 52 16.38 4.91 -14.24
N ALA A 53 15.59 5.98 -14.10
CA ALA A 53 15.31 6.63 -12.82
C ALA A 53 13.82 6.93 -12.63
N ILE A 54 13.41 7.10 -11.37
CA ILE A 54 12.08 7.61 -11.04
C ILE A 54 12.07 9.13 -11.27
N GLY A 55 11.11 9.60 -12.05
CA GLY A 55 10.91 11.03 -12.28
C GLY A 55 10.46 11.77 -11.01
N PRO A 56 10.93 13.00 -10.76
CA PRO A 56 10.64 13.74 -9.53
C PRO A 56 9.14 14.02 -9.32
N GLU A 57 8.40 14.26 -10.40
CA GLU A 57 6.95 14.47 -10.32
C GLU A 57 6.22 13.23 -9.82
N ARG A 58 6.66 12.05 -10.26
CA ARG A 58 6.04 10.77 -9.90
C ARG A 58 6.44 10.32 -8.50
N ALA A 59 7.67 10.61 -8.07
CA ALA A 59 8.08 10.46 -6.68
C ALA A 59 7.21 11.32 -5.74
N LEU A 60 7.03 12.60 -6.06
CA LEU A 60 6.19 13.50 -5.26
C LEU A 60 4.72 13.09 -5.24
N LEU A 61 4.18 12.60 -6.36
CA LEU A 61 2.83 12.05 -6.41
C LEU A 61 2.72 10.81 -5.50
N ALA A 62 3.69 9.89 -5.54
CA ALA A 62 3.71 8.71 -4.66
C ALA A 62 3.73 9.11 -3.18
N GLU A 63 4.57 10.07 -2.79
CA GLU A 63 4.62 10.60 -1.42
C GLU A 63 3.25 11.15 -0.97
N LYS A 64 2.63 11.99 -1.81
CA LYS A 64 1.29 12.55 -1.54
C LYS A 64 0.23 11.47 -1.46
N THR A 65 0.26 10.48 -2.34
CA THR A 65 -0.68 9.35 -2.32
C THR A 65 -0.53 8.57 -1.03
N LEU A 66 0.70 8.19 -0.65
CA LEU A 66 0.98 7.45 0.59
C LEU A 66 0.53 8.20 1.84
N ALA A 67 0.72 9.52 1.89
CA ALA A 67 0.28 10.36 3.00
C ALA A 67 -1.25 10.40 3.18
N ASN A 68 -2.03 10.08 2.13
CA ASN A 68 -3.48 10.16 2.12
C ASN A 68 -4.19 8.78 2.21
N MET A 69 -3.45 7.66 2.19
CA MET A 69 -4.04 6.32 2.27
C MET A 69 -4.50 5.99 3.71
N ALA A 70 -5.71 5.42 3.85
CA ALA A 70 -6.36 5.14 5.14
C ALA A 70 -7.16 3.81 5.19
#